data_AF-A0A7V5YRE4-F1
#
_entry.id   AF-A0A7V5YRE4-F1
#
_cell.length_a   1.000
_cell.length_b   1.000
_cell.length_c   1.000
_cell.angle_alpha   90.00
_cell.angle_beta   90.00
_cell.angle_gamma   90.00
#
_symmetry.space_group_name_H-M   'P 1'
#
loop_
_entity.id
_entity.type
_entity.pdbx_description
1 polymer ?
#
loop_
_entity_poly.entity_id
_entity_poly.type
_entity_poly.pdbx_seq_one_letter_code
_entity_poly.pdbx_strand_id
1 'polypeptide(L)' 'MSEYQYLLVERQGSSAIVTLNRPERRNALSLALTRELLQCLEELAADAGVRVLVLAASGPGFCSGHDL' A
#
# COMPACT_ATOMS: atom_id res chain seq x y z
N MET A 1 -12.35 2.91 5.02
CA MET A 1 -11.12 2.30 4.47
C MET A 1 -11.13 0.86 4.92
N SER A 2 -10.95 -0.06 3.99
CA SER A 2 -10.92 -1.49 4.29
C SER A 2 -9.76 -1.84 5.24
N GLU A 3 -9.92 -2.86 6.09
CA GLU A 3 -8.79 -3.39 6.84
C GLU A 3 -7.89 -4.20 5.91
N TYR A 4 -6.63 -3.79 5.79
CA TYR A 4 -5.61 -4.47 4.98
C TYR A 4 -4.66 -5.26 5.89
N GLN A 5 -4.25 -6.44 5.45
CA GLN A 5 -3.30 -7.28 6.17
C GLN A 5 -1.85 -6.81 5.97
N TYR A 6 -1.52 -6.36 4.76
CA TYR A 6 -0.14 -6.06 4.35
C TYR A 6 0.07 -4.61 3.93
N LEU A 7 -0.92 -3.73 4.15
CA LEU A 7 -0.81 -2.30 3.91
C LEU A 7 -1.13 -1.50 5.17
N LEU A 8 -0.44 -0.37 5.34
CA LEU A 8 -0.86 0.70 6.24
C LEU A 8 -1.26 1.90 5.39
N VAL A 9 -2.40 2.52 5.70
CA VAL A 9 -2.91 3.68 4.95
C VAL A 9 -3.11 4.85 5.91
N GLU A 10 -2.43 5.96 5.63
CA GLU A 10 -2.53 7.20 6.39
C GLU A 10 -3.04 8.34 5.51
N ARG A 11 -3.89 9.21 6.07
CA ARG A 11 -4.39 10.42 5.42
C ARG A 11 -3.71 11.65 5.99
N GLN A 12 -3.18 12.51 5.10
CA GLN A 12 -2.59 13.79 5.49
C GLN A 12 -3.15 14.90 4.59
N GLY A 13 -4.25 15.53 5.02
CA GLY A 13 -4.96 16.52 4.20
C GLY A 13 -5.43 15.88 2.89
N SER A 14 -4.94 16.41 1.76
CA SER A 14 -5.27 15.90 0.43
C SER A 14 -4.32 14.81 -0.08
N SER A 15 -3.37 14.34 0.72
CA SER A 15 -2.51 13.21 0.37
C SER A 15 -2.89 11.93 1.11
N ALA A 16 -2.56 10.80 0.49
CA ALA A 16 -2.58 9.48 1.12
C ALA A 16 -1.17 8.89 1.11
N ILE A 17 -0.77 8.28 2.23
CA ILE A 17 0.46 7.49 2.31
C ILE A 17 0.04 6.03 2.43
N VAL A 18 0.40 5.22 1.44
CA VAL A 18 0.17 3.77 1.43
C VAL A 18 1.51 3.09 1.66
N THR A 19 1.67 2.37 2.76
CA THR A 19 2.92 1.71 3.13
C THR A 19 2.79 0.21 2.97
N LEU A 20 3.63 -0.40 2.12
CA LEU A 20 3.81 -1.85 2.08
C LEU A 20 4.35 -2.32 3.44
N ASN A 21 3.64 -3.23 4.10
CA ASN A 21 3.91 -3.61 5.48
C ASN A 21 4.02 -5.13 5.66
N ARG A 22 4.95 -5.73 4.92
CA ARG A 22 5.35 -7.14 5.06
C ARG A 22 6.89 -7.24 5.11
N PRO A 23 7.54 -6.54 6.05
CA PRO A 23 9.00 -6.35 6.07
C PRO A 23 9.77 -7.67 6.26
N GLU A 24 9.17 -8.65 6.94
CA GLU A 24 9.72 -9.99 7.14
C GLU A 24 9.89 -10.78 5.82
N ARG A 25 9.21 -10.34 4.76
CA ARG A 25 9.37 -10.84 3.38
C ARG A 25 9.90 -9.77 2.42
N ARG A 26 10.52 -8.71 2.96
CA ARG A 26 11.02 -7.56 2.18
C ARG A 26 9.96 -6.99 1.23
N ASN A 27 8.71 -7.02 1.66
CA ASN A 27 7.53 -6.57 0.90
C ASN A 27 7.40 -7.24 -0.48
N ALA A 28 7.76 -8.53 -0.60
CA ALA A 28 7.49 -9.31 -1.80
C ALA A 28 5.98 -9.28 -2.16
N LEU A 29 5.69 -9.02 -3.44
CA LEU A 29 4.35 -8.89 -4.02
C LEU A 29 3.68 -10.26 -4.13
N SER A 30 3.17 -10.75 -3.01
CA SER A 30 2.29 -11.90 -2.98
C SER A 30 0.96 -11.59 -3.67
N LEU A 31 0.19 -12.63 -4.00
CA LEU A 31 -1.15 -12.45 -4.56
C LEU A 31 -2.06 -11.65 -3.61
N ALA A 32 -1.94 -11.87 -2.30
CA ALA A 32 -2.73 -11.15 -1.29
C ALA A 32 -2.34 -9.67 -1.26
N LEU A 33 -1.06 -9.35 -1.14
CA LEU A 33 -0.58 -7.96 -1.11
C LEU A 33 -0.92 -7.22 -2.41
N THR A 34 -0.81 -7.89 -3.56
CA THR A 34 -1.15 -7.28 -4.86
C THR A 34 -2.65 -6.95 -4.96
N ARG A 35 -3.53 -7.83 -4.44
CA ARG A 35 -4.98 -7.58 -4.39
C ARG A 35 -5.34 -6.43 -3.47
N GLU A 36 -4.75 -6.40 -2.28
CA GLU A 36 -4.93 -5.30 -1.34
C GLU A 36 -4.48 -3.96 -1.92
N LEU A 37 -3.32 -3.96 -2.60
CA LEU A 37 -2.79 -2.74 -3.23
C LEU A 37 -3.72 -2.26 -4.35
N LEU A 38 -4.21 -3.16 -5.20
CA LEU A 38 -5.16 -2.78 -6.26
C LEU A 38 -6.45 -2.18 -5.67
N GLN A 39 -7.04 -2.85 -4.68
CA GLN A 39 -8.23 -2.36 -4.01
C GLN A 39 -7.99 -0.99 -3.36
N CYS A 40 -6.86 -0.81 -2.67
CA CYS A 40 -6.50 0.46 -2.04
C CYS A 40 -6.36 1.58 -3.08
N LEU A 41 -5.72 1.31 -4.21
CA LEU A 41 -5.58 2.27 -5.29
C LEU A 41 -6.93 2.65 -5.91
N GLU A 42 -7.84 1.69 -6.09
CA GLU A 42 -9.21 1.94 -6.58
C GLU A 42 -10.02 2.79 -5.59
N GLU A 43 -9.98 2.47 -4.29
CA GLU A 43 -10.61 3.25 -3.22
C GLU A 43 -10.10 4.70 -3.20
N LEU A 44 -8.78 4.89 -3.31
CA LEU A 44 -8.15 6.21 -3.29
C LEU A 44 -8.39 6.99 -4.59
N ALA A 45 -8.49 6.33 -5.74
CA ALA A 45 -8.81 6.97 -7.01
C ALA A 45 -10.26 7.49 -7.06
N ALA A 46 -11.18 6.81 -6.36
CA ALA A 46 -12.58 7.23 -6.26
C ALA A 46 -12.82 8.39 -5.28
N ASP A 47 -11.88 8.66 -4.38
CA ASP A 47 -12.01 9.70 -3.36
C ASP A 47 -11.48 11.05 -3.89
N ALA A 48 -12.38 11.98 -4.16
CA ALA A 48 -12.06 13.32 -4.67
C ALA A 48 -11.24 14.19 -3.68
N GLY A 49 -11.17 13.80 -2.40
CA GLY A 49 -10.31 14.41 -1.40
C GLY A 49 -8.83 14.05 -1.57
N VAL A 50 -8.52 12.95 -2.27
CA VAL A 50 -7.13 12.55 -2.57
C VAL A 50 -6.67 13.22 -3.84
N ARG A 51 -5.53 13.90 -3.74
CA ARG A 51 -4.89 14.58 -4.87
C ARG A 51 -3.52 14.01 -5.16
N VAL A 52 -2.89 13.39 -4.17
CA VAL A 52 -1.55 12.79 -4.26
C VAL A 52 -1.52 11.50 -3.44
N LEU A 53 -0.88 10.47 -3.99
CA LEU A 53 -0.56 9.24 -3.29
C LEU A 53 0.96 9.09 -3.18
N VAL A 54 1.44 8.76 -1.99
CA VAL A 54 2.81 8.31 -1.74
C VAL A 54 2.78 6.83 -1.47
N LEU A 55 3.51 6.05 -2.27
CA LEU A 55 3.77 4.64 -1.99
C LEU A 55 5.06 4.53 -1.19
N ALA A 56 4.98 3.96 0.00
CA ALA A 56 6.06 3.80 0.96
C ALA A 56 6.23 2.32 1.32
N ALA A 57 7.26 2.01 2.11
CA ALA A 57 7.54 0.66 2.56
C ALA A 57 8.09 0.67 3.99
N SER A 58 7.69 -0.31 4.80
CA SER A 58 8.30 -0.57 6.09
C SER A 58 9.51 -1.52 5.94
N GLY A 59 10.45 -1.41 6.86
CA GLY A 59 11.66 -2.24 6.88
C GLY A 59 12.78 -1.75 5.95
N PRO A 60 13.84 -2.57 5.76
CA PRO A 60 15.11 -2.13 5.17
C PRO A 60 15.11 -2.02 3.64
N GLY A 61 14.01 -2.34 2.97
CA GLY A 61 13.91 -2.33 1.51
C GLY A 61 12.49 -2.02 1.07
N PHE A 62 12.35 -1.48 -0.15
CA PHE A 62 11.05 -1.10 -0.67
C PHE A 62 10.18 -2.30 -1.00
N CYS A 63 10.61 -3.12 -1.96
CA CYS A 63 9.95 -4.34 -2.42
C CYS A 63 10.98 -5.24 -3.10
N SER A 64 10.97 -6.54 -2.81
CA SER A 64 11.85 -7.52 -3.47
C SER A 64 11.34 -8.06 -4.81
N GLY A 65 10.19 -7.58 -5.31
CA GLY A 65 9.56 -8.05 -6.54
C GLY A 65 8.47 -9.10 -6.29
N HIS A 66 8.23 -9.98 -7.26
CA HIS A 66 7.21 -11.04 -7.17
C HIS A 66 7.54 -12.05 -6.07
N ASP A 67 6.53 -12.54 -5.34
CA ASP A 67 6.69 -13.61 -4.35
C ASP A 67 6.71 -14.97 -5.08
N LEU A 68 7.83 -15.70 -4.97
CA LEU A 68 8.08 -16.98 -5.64
C LEU A 68 7.74 -18.19 -4.78
#